data_AF-A0A060NI37-F1
#
_entry.id   AF-A0A060NI37-F1
#
_cell.length_a   1.000
_cell.length_b   1.000
_cell.length_c   1.000
_cell.angle_alpha   90.00
_cell.angle_beta   90.00
_cell.angle_gamma   90.00
#
_symmetry.space_group_name_H-M   'P 1'
#
loop_
_entity.id
_entity.type
_entity.pdbx_description
1 polymer ?
#
loop_
_entity_poly.entity_id
_entity_poly.type
_entity_poly.pdbx_seq_one_letter_code
_entity_poly.pdbx_strand_id
1 'polypeptide(L)'
;MQDSYRLATNIIDRQAAPALELAALYHERWEIEGVFDEFKTHLRANSTVLRSKTPELIQQELWGLLLAHFAIRQLMVQAAWPRGLDPDRLSFTHDVRVIKRKMPQAAAIPP
;
A
#
# COMPACT_ATOMS: atom_id res chain seq x y z
N MET A 1 -28.81 -12.08 -13.25
CA MET A 1 -29.12 -10.84 -12.51
C MET A 1 -28.03 -9.85 -12.90
N GLN A 2 -28.35 -8.73 -13.54
CA GLN A 2 -27.33 -7.71 -13.81
C GLN A 2 -27.09 -6.97 -12.50
N ASP A 3 -25.87 -7.00 -11.98
CA ASP A 3 -25.52 -6.28 -10.77
C ASP A 3 -25.64 -4.77 -11.02
N SER A 4 -26.51 -4.12 -10.27
CA SER A 4 -26.72 -2.68 -10.32
C SER A 4 -25.78 -2.01 -9.32
N TYR A 5 -24.84 -1.20 -9.81
CA TYR A 5 -23.96 -0.38 -8.97
C TYR A 5 -24.65 0.96 -8.63
N ARG A 6 -24.67 1.30 -7.34
CA ARG A 6 -25.17 2.59 -6.84
C ARG A 6 -24.09 3.26 -6.00
N LEU A 7 -23.64 4.44 -6.41
CA LEU A 7 -22.66 5.25 -5.72
C LEU A 7 -23.29 6.59 -5.33
N ALA A 8 -23.06 7.03 -4.09
CA ALA A 8 -23.31 8.41 -3.68
C ALA A 8 -22.00 9.20 -3.83
N THR A 9 -22.05 10.33 -4.54
CA THR A 9 -20.89 11.20 -4.75
C THR A 9 -21.29 12.66 -4.61
N ASN A 10 -20.35 13.51 -4.20
CA ASN A 10 -20.50 14.96 -4.17
C ASN A 10 -20.04 15.63 -5.48
N ILE A 11 -19.61 14.84 -6.48
CA ILE A 11 -19.26 15.35 -7.82
C ILE A 11 -20.56 15.67 -8.57
N ILE A 12 -20.74 16.95 -8.92
CA ILE A 12 -21.98 17.46 -9.50
C ILE A 12 -21.97 17.37 -11.03
N ASP A 13 -20.81 17.55 -11.66
CA ASP A 13 -20.68 17.48 -13.12
C ASP A 13 -20.54 16.02 -13.60
N ARG A 14 -21.57 15.56 -14.31
CA ARG A 14 -21.65 14.22 -14.88
C ARG A 14 -20.67 13.99 -16.03
N GLN A 15 -20.32 15.05 -16.79
CA GLN A 15 -19.38 14.92 -17.92
C GLN A 15 -17.95 14.80 -17.42
N ALA A 16 -17.62 15.48 -16.31
CA ALA A 16 -16.31 15.37 -15.67
C ALA A 16 -16.11 14.05 -14.91
N ALA A 17 -17.19 13.36 -14.51
CA ALA A 17 -17.11 12.07 -13.81
C ALA A 17 -18.17 11.07 -14.33
N PRO A 18 -17.88 10.40 -15.45
CA PRO A 18 -18.77 9.40 -16.01
C PRO A 18 -19.05 8.26 -15.02
N ALA A 19 -20.32 7.82 -14.96
CA ALA A 19 -20.76 6.84 -13.95
C ALA A 19 -20.01 5.49 -14.01
N LEU A 20 -19.63 5.04 -15.21
CA LEU A 20 -18.88 3.79 -15.38
C LEU A 20 -17.44 3.92 -14.88
N GLU A 21 -16.80 5.07 -15.09
CA GLU A 21 -15.46 5.35 -14.58
C GLU A 21 -15.46 5.46 -13.05
N LEU A 22 -16.47 6.13 -12.48
CA LEU A 22 -16.67 6.17 -11.03
C LEU A 22 -16.90 4.79 -10.43
N ALA A 23 -17.67 3.92 -11.10
CA ALA A 23 -17.88 2.56 -10.64
C ALA A 23 -16.58 1.74 -10.67
N ALA A 24 -15.77 1.89 -11.72
CA ALA A 24 -14.45 1.26 -11.81
C ALA A 24 -13.51 1.77 -10.70
N LEU A 25 -13.38 3.08 -10.51
CA LEU A 25 -12.56 3.67 -9.43
C LEU A 25 -13.04 3.26 -8.04
N TYR A 26 -14.36 3.09 -7.84
CA TYR A 26 -14.87 2.61 -6.57
C TYR A 26 -14.52 1.13 -6.32
N HIS A 27 -14.33 0.34 -7.38
CA HIS A 27 -13.77 -1.00 -7.26
C HIS A 27 -12.31 -0.93 -6.81
N GLU A 28 -11.49 -0.05 -7.39
CA GLU A 28 -10.10 0.19 -6.96
C GLU A 28 -9.99 0.60 -5.47
N ARG A 29 -11.05 1.16 -4.88
CA ARG A 29 -11.08 1.43 -3.43
C ARG A 29 -10.89 0.15 -2.60
N TRP A 30 -11.30 -1.02 -3.09
CA TRP A 30 -11.10 -2.28 -2.38
C TRP A 30 -9.62 -2.67 -2.25
N GLU A 31 -8.75 -2.11 -3.08
CA GLU A 31 -7.29 -2.29 -2.94
C GLU A 31 -6.76 -1.78 -1.60
N ILE A 32 -7.50 -0.90 -0.90
CA ILE A 32 -7.15 -0.51 0.48
C ILE A 32 -7.09 -1.70 1.44
N GLU A 33 -7.87 -2.76 1.19
CA GLU A 33 -7.82 -3.99 1.99
C GLU A 33 -6.49 -4.71 1.77
N GLY A 34 -6.01 -4.75 0.52
CA GLY A 34 -4.68 -5.23 0.18
C GLY A 34 -3.59 -4.44 0.90
N VAL A 35 -3.70 -3.10 0.94
CA VAL A 35 -2.78 -2.24 1.69
C VAL A 35 -2.79 -2.57 3.20
N PHE A 36 -3.96 -2.81 3.79
CA PHE A 36 -4.04 -3.20 5.20
C PHE A 36 -3.38 -4.55 5.46
N ASP A 37 -3.55 -5.54 4.57
CA ASP A 37 -2.89 -6.84 4.69
C ASP A 37 -1.37 -6.73 4.51
N GLU A 38 -0.91 -5.95 3.54
CA GLU A 38 0.51 -5.66 3.35
C GLU A 38 1.14 -5.07 4.60
N PHE A 39 0.47 -4.11 5.22
CA PHE A 39 0.94 -3.44 6.42
C PHE A 39 0.96 -4.36 7.65
N LYS A 40 -0.14 -5.09 7.88
CA LYS A 40 -0.33 -5.91 9.08
C LYS A 40 0.44 -7.23 9.02
N THR A 41 0.52 -7.83 7.83
CA THR A 41 1.00 -9.19 7.63
C THR A 41 2.38 -9.19 6.98
N HIS A 42 2.49 -8.60 5.78
CA HIS A 42 3.66 -8.82 4.92
C HIS A 42 4.88 -7.97 5.27
N LEU A 43 4.69 -6.70 5.59
CA LEU A 43 5.77 -5.78 5.93
C LEU A 43 6.49 -6.22 7.22
N ARG A 44 5.73 -6.76 8.17
CA ARG A 44 6.20 -7.20 9.48
C ARG A 44 6.63 -8.66 9.54
N ALA A 45 6.62 -9.38 8.41
CA ALA A 45 6.93 -10.81 8.35
C ALA A 45 6.16 -11.62 9.42
N ASN A 46 4.86 -11.37 9.57
CA ASN A 46 3.98 -11.98 10.57
C ASN A 46 4.31 -11.67 12.05
N SER A 47 5.20 -10.71 12.34
CA SER A 47 5.34 -10.20 13.69
C SER A 47 4.10 -9.39 14.05
N THR A 48 3.36 -9.80 15.07
CA THR A 48 2.07 -9.19 15.45
C THR A 48 2.22 -8.09 16.50
N VAL A 49 3.30 -8.04 17.27
CA VAL A 49 3.42 -7.14 18.44
C VAL A 49 4.47 -6.04 18.20
N LEU A 50 4.10 -4.77 18.36
CA LEU A 50 5.03 -3.64 18.29
C LEU A 50 6.02 -3.70 19.46
N ARG A 51 7.26 -3.24 19.25
CA ARG A 51 8.33 -3.38 20.25
C ARG A 51 8.26 -2.34 21.35
N SER A 52 7.72 -1.17 21.03
CA SER A 52 7.64 -0.02 21.92
C SER A 52 6.66 -0.24 23.08
N LYS A 53 6.98 0.32 24.25
CA LYS A 53 6.21 0.13 25.50
C LYS A 53 5.48 1.38 26.01
N THR A 54 5.62 2.52 25.33
CA THR A 54 4.90 3.76 25.64
C THR A 54 4.04 4.18 24.45
N PRO A 55 2.90 4.87 24.67
CA PRO A 55 2.03 5.31 23.58
C PRO A 55 2.74 6.14 22.52
N GLU A 56 3.64 7.03 22.93
CA GLU A 56 4.37 7.95 22.03
C GLU A 56 5.31 7.18 21.11
N LEU A 57 6.07 6.22 21.67
CA LEU A 57 7.00 5.40 20.89
C LEU A 57 6.26 4.38 20.00
N ILE A 58 5.10 3.88 20.44
CA ILE A 58 4.21 3.06 19.61
C ILE A 58 3.75 3.85 18.38
N GLN A 59 3.35 5.11 18.56
CA GLN A 59 2.95 5.96 17.44
C GLN A 59 4.13 6.21 16.49
N GLN A 60 5.32 6.47 17.02
CA GLN A 60 6.54 6.61 16.21
C GLN A 60 6.85 5.34 15.41
N GLU A 61 6.76 4.16 16.03
CA GLU A 61 6.97 2.87 15.37
C GLU A 61 5.96 2.66 14.23
N LEU A 62 4.69 3.01 14.46
CA LEU A 62 3.65 2.95 13.43
C LEU A 62 3.96 3.88 12.24
N TRP A 63 4.38 5.12 12.50
CA TRP A 63 4.81 6.04 11.44
C TRP A 63 6.00 5.52 10.65
N GLY A 64 6.98 4.91 11.33
CA GLY A 64 8.13 4.28 10.67
C GLY A 64 7.71 3.14 9.74
N LEU A 65 6.77 2.29 10.17
CA LEU A 65 6.21 1.24 9.33
C LEU A 65 5.45 1.81 8.13
N LEU A 66 4.65 2.87 8.32
CA LEU A 66 3.90 3.49 7.23
C LEU A 66 4.84 4.10 6.19
N LEU A 67 5.89 4.80 6.64
CA LEU A 67 6.92 5.34 5.75
C LEU A 67 7.62 4.24 4.95
N ALA A 68 7.93 3.11 5.58
CA ALA A 68 8.52 1.96 4.89
C ALA A 68 7.56 1.39 3.83
N HIS A 69 6.27 1.22 4.17
CA HIS A 69 5.25 0.77 3.21
C HIS A 69 5.16 1.72 2.00
N PHE A 70 5.04 3.02 2.24
CA PHE A 70 4.98 4.03 1.18
C PHE A 70 6.23 4.04 0.30
N ALA A 71 7.42 3.91 0.88
CA ALA A 71 8.67 3.85 0.13
C ALA A 71 8.71 2.63 -0.80
N ILE A 72 8.29 1.46 -0.32
CA ILE A 72 8.21 0.24 -1.13
C ILE A 72 7.19 0.43 -2.27
N ARG A 73 5.99 0.94 -1.98
CA ARG A 73 4.96 1.18 -3.01
C ARG A 73 5.43 2.19 -4.05
N GLN A 74 6.14 3.24 -3.67
CA GLN A 74 6.75 4.18 -4.62
C GLN A 74 7.78 3.50 -5.53
N LEU A 75 8.63 2.64 -4.98
CA LEU A 75 9.58 1.87 -5.79
C LEU A 75 8.88 0.92 -6.77
N MET A 76 7.77 0.30 -6.37
CA MET A 76 6.94 -0.53 -7.25
C MET A 76 6.38 0.29 -8.41
N VAL A 77 5.80 1.46 -8.14
CA VAL A 77 5.30 2.38 -9.17
C VAL A 77 6.42 2.77 -10.14
N GLN A 78 7.58 3.16 -9.62
CA GLN A 78 8.75 3.53 -10.43
C GLN A 78 9.29 2.36 -11.27
N ALA A 79 9.18 1.12 -10.80
CA ALA A 79 9.62 -0.06 -11.54
C ALA A 79 8.64 -0.51 -12.64
N ALA A 80 7.34 -0.30 -12.41
CA ALA A 80 6.26 -0.61 -13.34
C ALA A 80 6.14 0.44 -14.46
N TRP A 81 6.31 1.72 -14.14
CA TRP A 81 6.08 2.85 -15.05
C TRP A 81 6.81 2.73 -16.40
N PRO A 82 8.12 2.45 -16.48
CA PRO A 82 8.84 2.37 -17.76
C PRO A 82 8.37 1.22 -18.66
N ARG A 83 7.63 0.26 -18.11
CA ARG A 83 7.10 -0.91 -18.82
C ARG A 83 5.62 -0.78 -19.18
N GLY A 84 4.98 0.35 -18.82
CA GLY A 84 3.53 0.52 -18.97
C GLY A 84 2.71 -0.54 -18.23
N LEU A 85 3.28 -1.10 -17.16
CA LEU A 85 2.58 -2.07 -16.31
C LEU A 85 1.82 -1.32 -15.24
N ASP A 86 0.66 -1.86 -14.89
CA ASP A 86 -0.07 -1.46 -13.70
C ASP A 86 0.74 -1.88 -12.44
N PRO A 87 1.12 -0.94 -11.55
CA PRO A 87 1.85 -1.22 -10.32
C PRO A 87 1.19 -2.26 -9.42
N ASP A 88 -0.14 -2.37 -9.43
CA ASP A 88 -0.88 -3.32 -8.57
C ASP A 88 -0.74 -4.78 -9.04
N ARG A 89 -0.18 -5.00 -10.23
CA ARG A 89 0.22 -6.34 -10.70
C ARG A 89 1.56 -6.80 -10.12
N LEU A 90 2.31 -5.92 -9.45
CA LEU A 90 3.55 -6.28 -8.78
C LEU A 90 3.26 -6.85 -7.38
N SER A 91 4.01 -7.89 -7.00
CA SER A 91 3.83 -8.52 -5.69
C SER A 91 4.60 -7.77 -4.60
N PHE A 92 3.88 -7.08 -3.71
CA PHE A 92 4.49 -6.37 -2.58
C PHE A 92 5.44 -7.24 -1.74
N THR A 93 5.07 -8.49 -1.48
CA THR A 93 5.93 -9.43 -0.74
C THR A 93 7.22 -9.75 -1.50
N HIS A 94 7.15 -9.87 -2.83
CA HIS A 94 8.35 -10.04 -3.65
C HIS A 94 9.24 -8.80 -3.57
N ASP A 95 8.66 -7.61 -3.68
CA ASP A 95 9.41 -6.34 -3.65
C ASP A 95 10.09 -6.09 -2.30
N VAL A 96 9.42 -6.41 -1.18
CA VAL A 96 10.04 -6.42 0.15
C VAL A 96 11.30 -7.29 0.17
N ARG A 97 11.27 -8.49 -0.43
CA ARG A 97 12.43 -9.40 -0.48
C ARG A 97 13.54 -8.85 -1.37
N VAL A 98 13.19 -8.28 -2.52
CA VAL A 98 14.15 -7.66 -3.44
C VAL A 98 14.86 -6.49 -2.77
N ILE A 99 14.11 -5.59 -2.13
CA ILE A 99 14.66 -4.45 -1.40
C ILE A 99 15.57 -4.92 -0.27
N LYS A 100 15.11 -5.84 0.58
CA LYS A 100 15.94 -6.41 1.67
C LYS A 100 17.24 -7.03 1.18
N ARG A 101 17.25 -7.68 0.01
CA ARG A 101 18.45 -8.26 -0.60
C ARG A 101 19.42 -7.21 -1.15
N LYS A 102 18.90 -6.05 -1.57
CA LYS A 102 19.67 -4.97 -2.21
C LYS A 102 20.09 -3.87 -1.22
N MET A 103 19.45 -3.78 -0.07
CA MET A 103 19.92 -2.91 1.01
C MET A 103 21.32 -3.38 1.45
N PRO A 104 22.32 -2.48 1.49
CA PRO A 104 23.58 -2.81 2.14
C PRO A 104 23.29 -3.24 3.59
N GLN A 105 24.08 -4.16 4.14
CA GLN A 105 24.06 -4.51 5.58
C GLN A 105 24.58 -3.34 6.45
N ALA A 106 24.18 -2.12 6.14
CA ALA A 106 24.55 -0.90 6.84
C ALA A 106 23.51 -0.63 7.94
N ALA A 107 23.36 -1.55 8.89
CA ALA A 107 22.56 -1.32 10.10
C ALA A 107 22.85 -2.36 11.20
N ALA A 108 24.13 -2.64 11.46
CA ALA A 108 24.53 -3.06 12.79
C ALA A 108 25.08 -1.81 13.49
N ILE A 109 24.20 -0.88 13.88
CA ILE A 109 24.52 0.04 14.96
C ILE A 109 24.11 -0.73 16.22
N PRO A 110 25.06 -1.29 16.99
CA PRO A 110 24.73 -1.92 18.26
C PRO A 110 24.14 -0.86 19.21
N PRO A 111 23.36 -1.27 20.22
CA PRO A 111 22.89 -0.37 21.26
C PRO A 111 24.04 0.32 22.00
#